data_AF-A0A8S9HFC3-F1
#
_entry.id   AF-A0A8S9HFC3-F1
#
_cell.length_a   1.000
_cell.length_b   1.000
_cell.length_c   1.000
_cell.angle_alpha   90.00
_cell.angle_beta   90.00
_cell.angle_gamma   90.00
#
_symmetry.space_group_name_H-M   'P 1'
#
loop_
_entity.id
_entity.type
_entity.pdbx_description
1 polymer ?
#
loop_
_entity_poly.entity_id
_entity_poly.type
_entity_poly.pdbx_seq_one_letter_code
_entity_poly.pdbx_strand_id
1 'polypeptide(L)'
;MASLVESGWQKGKAFSPSTRFRFTLSSLFSFALSGPPLYLLCVIVSMGSCREPWECEAVFLSRPGITRKEVSAQILFYFIIEDFVFYWGHRILHTKWLYKTVHSVHHEYATPFGLTSEYAHPAEILFLGFATIVGPALTGPHLITLWLWMVLRVLETVEAHCGYHFPWSLSNFLPLYGGADFHDYHHRLLYTKSGNYSSTFVYMDWIFGTDKGYRRLKYLKENSDLKQTEGLIPQPRFLLLFYFHAACCLLLAAAAVSAS
;
A
#
# COMPACT_ATOMS: atom_id res chain seq x y z
N MET A 1 28.47 -66.41 7.35
CA MET A 1 27.63 -65.18 7.30
C MET A 1 28.29 -64.16 6.37
N ALA A 2 28.11 -64.31 5.04
CA ALA A 2 28.52 -63.28 4.07
C ALA A 2 27.83 -63.53 2.73
N SER A 3 26.90 -62.63 2.38
CA SER A 3 26.29 -62.44 1.05
C SER A 3 25.55 -61.09 1.19
N LEU A 4 25.61 -60.08 0.34
CA LEU A 4 25.65 -60.02 -1.12
C LEU A 4 26.15 -58.64 -1.57
N VAL A 5 26.59 -58.64 -2.83
CA VAL A 5 27.01 -57.52 -3.67
C VAL A 5 25.78 -56.82 -4.30
N GLU A 6 25.87 -55.49 -4.40
CA GLU A 6 25.26 -54.53 -5.34
C GLU A 6 23.75 -54.25 -5.47
N SER A 7 23.52 -52.93 -5.62
CA SER A 7 22.56 -52.24 -6.51
C SER A 7 21.24 -51.71 -5.91
N GLY A 8 20.99 -50.42 -6.15
CA GLY A 8 19.64 -49.84 -6.17
C GLY A 8 19.40 -48.63 -5.27
N TRP A 9 19.94 -47.46 -5.63
CA TRP A 9 19.40 -46.17 -5.18
C TRP A 9 17.97 -46.02 -5.78
N GLN A 10 16.92 -46.23 -4.98
CA GLN A 10 15.51 -46.05 -5.39
C GLN A 10 14.90 -44.83 -4.69
N LYS A 11 14.24 -44.02 -5.53
CA LYS A 11 13.70 -42.67 -5.31
C LYS A 11 12.66 -42.59 -4.19
N GLY A 12 12.56 -41.39 -3.59
CA GLY A 12 11.67 -41.05 -2.48
C GLY A 12 10.18 -41.23 -2.76
N LYS A 13 9.44 -41.56 -1.69
CA LYS A 13 7.98 -41.64 -1.67
C LYS A 13 7.39 -40.25 -1.45
N ALA A 14 6.54 -39.81 -2.39
CA ALA A 14 5.78 -38.58 -2.33
C ALA A 14 4.68 -38.65 -1.23
N PHE A 15 4.42 -37.50 -0.61
CA PHE A 15 3.41 -37.31 0.43
C PHE A 15 1.99 -37.27 -0.18
N SER A 16 1.03 -37.94 0.45
CA SER A 16 -0.37 -38.03 0.00
C SER A 16 -1.16 -36.73 0.29
N PRO A 17 -1.82 -36.11 -0.70
CA PRO A 17 -2.63 -34.90 -0.50
C PRO A 17 -4.07 -35.28 -0.15
N SER A 18 -4.35 -35.55 1.14
CA SER A 18 -5.72 -35.81 1.59
C SER A 18 -6.01 -35.20 2.96
N THR A 19 -5.90 -33.88 3.07
CA THR A 19 -6.54 -33.12 4.15
C THR A 19 -7.11 -31.84 3.54
N ARG A 20 -8.35 -31.91 3.06
CA ARG A 20 -9.09 -30.76 2.53
C ARG A 20 -9.55 -29.91 3.72
N PHE A 21 -8.92 -28.76 3.94
CA PHE A 21 -9.58 -27.68 4.68
C PHE A 21 -10.63 -27.05 3.76
N ARG A 22 -11.91 -27.35 4.00
CA ARG A 22 -13.04 -26.81 3.25
C ARG A 22 -13.42 -25.48 3.87
N PHE A 23 -12.96 -24.36 3.32
CA PHE A 23 -13.53 -23.06 3.65
C PHE A 23 -14.89 -22.94 2.96
N THR A 24 -15.96 -22.84 3.74
CA THR A 24 -17.32 -22.70 3.19
C THR A 24 -17.54 -21.25 2.73
N LEU A 25 -18.47 -21.03 1.80
CA LEU A 25 -18.89 -19.68 1.37
C LEU A 25 -19.24 -18.77 2.55
N SER A 26 -19.75 -19.35 3.65
CA SER A 26 -19.99 -18.64 4.91
C SER A 26 -18.72 -18.21 5.65
N SER A 27 -17.63 -19.00 5.60
CA SER A 27 -16.33 -18.63 6.18
C SER A 27 -15.72 -17.43 5.45
N LEU A 28 -15.85 -17.40 4.13
CA LEU A 28 -15.41 -16.29 3.28
C LEU A 28 -16.24 -15.03 3.51
N PHE A 29 -17.54 -15.17 3.75
CA PHE A 29 -18.44 -14.06 4.05
C PHE A 29 -18.20 -13.45 5.45
N SER A 30 -17.91 -14.28 6.45
CA SER A 30 -17.56 -13.80 7.81
C SER A 30 -16.18 -13.12 7.86
N PHE A 31 -15.24 -13.57 7.01
CA PHE A 31 -13.94 -12.91 6.86
C PHE A 31 -14.05 -11.57 6.09
N ALA A 32 -14.98 -11.49 5.14
CA ALA A 32 -15.27 -10.27 4.36
C ALA A 32 -15.83 -9.10 5.20
N LEU A 33 -16.38 -9.37 6.38
CA LEU A 33 -16.90 -8.35 7.31
C LEU A 33 -15.88 -7.93 8.39
N SER A 34 -14.73 -8.60 8.50
CA SER A 34 -13.77 -8.43 9.60
C SER A 34 -12.35 -8.04 9.17
N GLY A 35 -12.02 -8.10 7.87
CA GLY A 35 -10.73 -7.64 7.33
C GLY A 35 -10.85 -6.33 6.54
N PRO A 36 -9.76 -5.54 6.41
CA PRO A 36 -9.75 -4.35 5.56
C PRO A 36 -10.14 -4.73 4.12
N PRO A 37 -11.05 -3.99 3.46
CA PRO A 37 -11.65 -4.35 2.16
C PRO A 37 -10.65 -4.68 1.04
N LEU A 38 -9.42 -4.17 1.12
CA LEU A 38 -8.30 -4.44 0.22
C LEU A 38 -7.96 -5.94 0.14
N TYR A 39 -8.15 -6.68 1.24
CA TYR A 39 -7.87 -8.12 1.31
C TYR A 39 -8.83 -8.92 0.43
N LEU A 40 -10.09 -8.49 0.36
CA LEU A 40 -11.14 -9.16 -0.41
C LEU A 40 -10.94 -8.98 -1.92
N LEU A 41 -10.50 -7.79 -2.36
CA LEU A 41 -10.20 -7.55 -3.77
C LEU A 41 -8.99 -8.35 -4.25
N CYS A 42 -7.96 -8.46 -3.41
CA CYS A 42 -6.78 -9.28 -3.69
C CYS A 42 -7.15 -10.77 -3.88
N VAL A 43 -8.07 -11.28 -3.06
CA VAL A 43 -8.64 -12.64 -3.20
C VAL A 43 -9.53 -12.76 -4.44
N ILE A 44 -10.40 -11.78 -4.73
CA ILE A 44 -11.33 -11.82 -5.88
C ILE A 44 -10.59 -11.71 -7.22
N VAL A 45 -9.59 -10.83 -7.35
CA VAL A 45 -8.78 -10.72 -8.58
C VAL A 45 -7.95 -11.99 -8.79
N SER A 46 -7.47 -12.60 -7.71
CA SER A 46 -6.83 -13.92 -7.76
C SER A 46 -7.82 -14.99 -8.24
N MET A 47 -9.09 -14.96 -7.84
CA MET A 47 -10.08 -15.95 -8.30
C MET A 47 -10.63 -15.70 -9.72
N GLY A 48 -10.49 -14.49 -10.28
CA GLY A 48 -11.04 -14.14 -11.60
C GLY A 48 -10.23 -14.64 -12.81
N SER A 49 -8.95 -15.00 -12.63
CA SER A 49 -8.08 -15.48 -13.72
C SER A 49 -7.86 -16.99 -13.72
N CYS A 50 -8.33 -17.69 -12.68
CA CYS A 50 -8.16 -19.12 -12.51
C CYS A 50 -9.53 -19.80 -12.66
N ARG A 51 -9.61 -20.81 -13.53
CA ARG A 51 -10.85 -21.58 -13.73
C ARG A 51 -11.23 -22.33 -12.45
N GLU A 52 -10.24 -22.55 -11.58
CA GLU A 52 -10.36 -23.24 -10.30
C GLU A 52 -9.44 -22.62 -9.22
N PRO A 53 -9.89 -22.47 -7.95
CA PRO A 53 -9.15 -21.76 -6.89
C PRO A 53 -7.72 -22.24 -6.60
N TRP A 54 -7.40 -23.52 -6.85
CA TRP A 54 -6.10 -24.12 -6.56
C TRP A 54 -5.04 -23.86 -7.64
N GLU A 55 -5.44 -23.44 -8.85
CA GLU A 55 -4.48 -23.10 -9.91
C GLU A 55 -3.71 -21.83 -9.58
N CYS A 56 -4.37 -20.87 -8.92
CA CYS A 56 -3.76 -19.62 -8.49
C CYS A 56 -2.80 -19.84 -7.30
N GLU A 57 -3.19 -20.68 -6.34
CA GLU A 57 -2.32 -21.08 -5.23
C GLU A 57 -1.05 -21.78 -5.74
N ALA A 58 -1.18 -22.58 -6.81
CA ALA A 58 -0.04 -23.19 -7.47
C ALA A 58 0.86 -22.14 -8.16
N VAL A 59 0.34 -21.21 -8.97
CA VAL A 59 1.17 -20.21 -9.68
C VAL A 59 1.95 -19.29 -8.73
N PHE A 60 1.36 -18.88 -7.61
CA PHE A 60 1.98 -17.94 -6.67
C PHE A 60 3.01 -18.56 -5.71
N LEU A 61 2.90 -19.87 -5.43
CA LEU A 61 3.79 -20.60 -4.51
C LEU A 61 4.87 -21.43 -5.21
N SER A 62 4.79 -21.65 -6.53
CA SER A 62 5.61 -22.66 -7.23
C SER A 62 6.79 -22.14 -8.06
N ARG A 63 7.14 -20.84 -7.98
CA ARG A 63 8.37 -20.34 -8.64
C ARG A 63 9.58 -20.37 -7.69
N PRO A 64 10.46 -21.38 -7.76
CA PRO A 64 11.76 -21.29 -7.10
C PRO A 64 12.62 -20.20 -7.78
N GLY A 65 13.21 -19.31 -6.98
CA GLY A 65 14.23 -18.35 -7.44
C GLY A 65 13.81 -16.88 -7.52
N ILE A 66 13.05 -16.37 -6.53
CA ILE A 66 12.78 -14.94 -6.44
C ILE A 66 14.06 -14.16 -6.14
N THR A 67 14.44 -13.21 -6.99
CA THR A 67 15.64 -12.40 -6.76
C THR A 67 15.29 -11.08 -6.08
N ARG A 68 16.15 -10.58 -5.19
CA ARG A 68 15.98 -9.25 -4.57
C ARG A 68 15.79 -8.14 -5.60
N LYS A 69 16.48 -8.23 -6.75
CA LYS A 69 16.37 -7.26 -7.85
C LYS A 69 14.97 -7.27 -8.47
N GLU A 70 14.40 -8.45 -8.69
CA GLU A 70 13.04 -8.60 -9.19
C GLU A 70 12.01 -8.04 -8.22
N VAL A 71 12.12 -8.37 -6.93
CA VAL A 71 11.24 -7.81 -5.88
C VAL A 71 11.32 -6.28 -5.88
N SER A 72 12.52 -5.71 -5.81
CA SER A 72 12.69 -4.26 -5.79
C SER A 72 12.16 -3.57 -7.05
N ALA A 73 12.40 -4.16 -8.23
CA ALA A 73 11.90 -3.63 -9.50
C ALA A 73 10.37 -3.68 -9.57
N GLN A 74 9.76 -4.78 -9.13
CA GLN A 74 8.32 -4.95 -9.06
C GLN A 74 7.68 -3.95 -8.10
N ILE A 75 8.21 -3.81 -6.87
CA ILE A 75 7.71 -2.84 -5.89
C ILE A 75 7.79 -1.42 -6.42
N LEU A 76 8.93 -1.02 -7.01
CA LEU A 76 9.07 0.31 -7.60
C LEU A 76 8.07 0.54 -8.74
N PHE A 77 7.90 -0.45 -9.60
CA PHE A 77 6.91 -0.41 -10.68
C PHE A 77 5.49 -0.25 -10.14
N TYR A 78 5.13 -0.95 -9.06
CA TYR A 78 3.80 -0.85 -8.45
C TYR A 78 3.53 0.52 -7.87
N PHE A 79 4.48 1.12 -7.15
CA PHE A 79 4.31 2.50 -6.68
C PHE A 79 4.07 3.48 -7.82
N ILE A 80 4.84 3.37 -8.92
CA ILE A 80 4.69 4.29 -10.07
C ILE A 80 3.32 4.13 -10.74
N ILE A 81 2.89 2.89 -10.98
CA ILE A 81 1.61 2.61 -11.65
C ILE A 81 0.42 2.92 -10.75
N GLU A 82 0.48 2.56 -9.47
CA GLU A 82 -0.57 2.89 -8.51
C GLU A 82 -0.72 4.40 -8.39
N ASP A 83 0.37 5.16 -8.24
CA ASP A 83 0.32 6.63 -8.22
C ASP A 83 -0.34 7.20 -9.46
N PHE A 84 -0.01 6.66 -10.64
CA PHE A 84 -0.59 7.13 -11.90
C PHE A 84 -2.10 6.90 -11.94
N VAL A 85 -2.55 5.68 -11.63
CA VAL A 85 -3.98 5.33 -11.64
C VAL A 85 -4.73 6.10 -10.56
N PHE A 86 -4.15 6.18 -9.37
CA PHE A 86 -4.70 6.89 -8.23
C PHE A 86 -4.86 8.37 -8.54
N TYR A 87 -3.81 9.05 -9.03
CA TYR A 87 -3.85 10.48 -9.34
C TYR A 87 -5.04 10.85 -10.21
N TRP A 88 -5.26 10.10 -11.30
CA TRP A 88 -6.35 10.39 -12.23
C TRP A 88 -7.71 10.09 -11.63
N GLY A 89 -7.89 8.95 -10.97
CA GLY A 89 -9.17 8.62 -10.37
C GLY A 89 -9.51 9.52 -9.19
N HIS A 90 -8.53 9.88 -8.36
CA HIS A 90 -8.69 10.83 -7.26
C HIS A 90 -9.07 12.23 -7.78
N ARG A 91 -8.42 12.69 -8.85
CA ARG A 91 -8.81 13.94 -9.53
C ARG A 91 -10.25 13.88 -10.08
N ILE A 92 -10.70 12.73 -10.56
CA ILE A 92 -12.08 12.51 -11.00
C ILE A 92 -13.05 12.49 -9.81
N LEU A 93 -12.68 11.90 -8.68
CA LEU A 93 -13.46 11.92 -7.44
C LEU A 93 -13.73 13.34 -6.93
N HIS A 94 -12.85 14.28 -7.23
CA HIS A 94 -13.02 15.71 -6.94
C HIS A 94 -13.93 16.47 -7.91
N THR A 95 -14.57 15.80 -8.87
CA THR A 95 -15.65 16.42 -9.65
C THR A 95 -16.88 16.66 -8.77
N LYS A 96 -17.66 17.71 -9.05
CA LYS A 96 -18.78 18.16 -8.20
C LYS A 96 -19.75 17.05 -7.79
N TRP A 97 -20.06 16.12 -8.70
CA TRP A 97 -20.98 15.03 -8.42
C TRP A 97 -20.32 13.97 -7.54
N LEU A 98 -19.20 13.38 -7.98
CA LEU A 98 -18.48 12.34 -7.24
C LEU A 98 -18.02 12.82 -5.86
N TYR A 99 -17.60 14.08 -5.74
CA TYR A 99 -17.19 14.62 -4.46
C TYR A 99 -18.36 14.58 -3.49
N LYS A 100 -19.54 15.07 -3.88
CA LYS A 100 -20.70 15.16 -2.99
C LYS A 100 -21.32 13.81 -2.65
N THR A 101 -21.21 12.83 -3.53
CA THR A 101 -21.89 11.53 -3.37
C THR A 101 -20.99 10.42 -2.86
N VAL A 102 -19.68 10.52 -3.12
CA VAL A 102 -18.71 9.45 -2.82
C VAL A 102 -17.61 10.00 -1.92
N HIS A 103 -16.83 10.97 -2.41
CA HIS A 103 -15.56 11.34 -1.79
C HIS A 103 -15.71 12.27 -0.56
N SER A 104 -16.90 12.85 -0.34
CA SER A 104 -17.18 13.67 0.84
C SER A 104 -17.11 12.90 2.14
N VAL A 105 -17.33 11.57 2.12
CA VAL A 105 -17.19 10.70 3.29
C VAL A 105 -15.71 10.63 3.70
N HIS A 106 -14.82 10.47 2.73
CA HIS A 106 -13.38 10.49 2.96
C HIS A 106 -12.90 11.86 3.50
N HIS A 107 -13.43 12.94 2.92
CA HIS A 107 -13.17 14.32 3.35
C HIS A 107 -13.96 14.78 4.60
N GLU A 108 -14.65 13.88 5.30
CA GLU A 108 -15.39 14.25 6.52
C GLU A 108 -14.45 14.84 7.58
N TYR A 109 -13.21 14.34 7.65
CA TYR A 109 -12.18 14.80 8.56
C TYR A 109 -11.19 15.74 7.86
N ALA A 110 -11.31 17.04 8.08
CA ALA A 110 -10.36 18.04 7.55
C ALA A 110 -8.91 17.85 8.03
N THR A 111 -8.72 17.16 9.15
CA THR A 111 -7.42 16.73 9.67
C THR A 111 -7.50 15.23 9.96
N PRO A 112 -7.12 14.38 8.99
CA PRO A 112 -7.21 12.95 9.15
C PRO A 112 -6.23 12.45 10.22
N PHE A 113 -6.53 11.28 10.76
CA PHE A 113 -5.60 10.48 11.55
C PHE A 113 -5.56 9.05 11.00
N GLY A 114 -4.53 8.27 11.31
CA GLY A 114 -4.24 7.03 10.59
C GLY A 114 -5.41 6.03 10.48
N LEU A 115 -6.32 5.98 11.46
CA LEU A 115 -7.51 5.11 11.41
C LEU A 115 -8.58 5.57 10.40
N THR A 116 -8.63 6.87 10.10
CA THR A 116 -9.58 7.44 9.12
C THR A 116 -9.14 7.26 7.67
N SER A 117 -7.91 6.77 7.44
CA SER A 117 -7.39 6.48 6.10
C SER A 117 -8.28 5.53 5.29
N GLU A 118 -8.93 4.58 5.96
CA GLU A 118 -9.83 3.59 5.35
C GLU A 118 -11.32 3.97 5.53
N TYR A 119 -11.62 5.13 6.13
CA TYR A 119 -12.98 5.62 6.27
C TYR A 119 -13.41 6.33 4.99
N ALA A 120 -14.03 5.58 4.09
CA ALA A 120 -14.46 6.07 2.78
C ALA A 120 -15.74 5.39 2.31
N HIS A 121 -16.37 5.98 1.29
CA HIS A 121 -17.54 5.38 0.65
C HIS A 121 -17.14 4.05 -0.05
N PRO A 122 -17.98 2.99 -0.06
CA PRO A 122 -17.63 1.70 -0.64
C PRO A 122 -17.15 1.76 -2.10
N ALA A 123 -17.73 2.66 -2.92
CA ALA A 123 -17.29 2.87 -4.30
C ALA A 123 -15.84 3.41 -4.40
N GLU A 124 -15.43 4.26 -3.46
CA GLU A 124 -14.06 4.75 -3.38
C GLU A 124 -13.11 3.63 -2.97
N ILE A 125 -13.49 2.84 -1.96
CA ILE A 125 -12.73 1.66 -1.53
C ILE A 125 -12.48 0.68 -2.69
N LEU A 126 -13.49 0.44 -3.53
CA LEU A 126 -13.34 -0.39 -4.73
C LEU A 126 -12.34 0.20 -5.73
N PHE A 127 -12.37 1.52 -5.94
CA PHE A 127 -11.41 2.22 -6.79
C PHE A 127 -9.98 2.16 -6.22
N LEU A 128 -9.81 2.43 -4.92
CA LEU A 128 -8.52 2.38 -4.23
C LEU A 128 -7.90 0.97 -4.31
N GLY A 129 -8.72 -0.05 -4.09
CA GLY A 129 -8.31 -1.43 -4.27
C GLY A 129 -7.93 -1.75 -5.72
N PHE A 130 -8.70 -1.25 -6.69
CA PHE A 130 -8.36 -1.41 -8.11
C PHE A 130 -6.99 -0.79 -8.42
N ALA A 131 -6.75 0.47 -8.04
CA ALA A 131 -5.47 1.14 -8.23
C ALA A 131 -4.30 0.36 -7.62
N THR A 132 -4.49 -0.18 -6.41
CA THR A 132 -3.50 -1.00 -5.70
C THR A 132 -3.14 -2.31 -6.42
N ILE A 133 -4.09 -2.93 -7.14
CA ILE A 133 -3.91 -4.26 -7.73
C ILE A 133 -3.49 -4.22 -9.20
N VAL A 134 -3.69 -3.11 -9.93
CA VAL A 134 -3.30 -2.99 -11.35
C VAL A 134 -1.83 -3.38 -11.58
N GLY A 135 -0.90 -2.87 -10.78
CA GLY A 135 0.52 -3.19 -10.90
C GLY A 135 0.82 -4.69 -10.77
N PRO A 136 0.46 -5.33 -9.64
CA PRO A 136 0.61 -6.78 -9.47
C PRO A 136 -0.12 -7.62 -10.52
N ALA A 137 -1.30 -7.21 -10.98
CA ALA A 137 -2.04 -7.94 -12.01
C ALA A 137 -1.30 -7.96 -13.36
N LEU A 138 -0.53 -6.91 -13.67
CA LEU A 138 0.25 -6.82 -14.92
C LEU A 138 1.52 -7.69 -14.89
N THR A 139 2.12 -7.91 -13.72
CA THR A 139 3.40 -8.61 -13.59
C THR A 139 3.26 -10.07 -13.15
N GLY A 140 2.17 -10.43 -12.48
CA GLY A 140 1.97 -11.76 -11.89
C GLY A 140 3.08 -12.11 -10.89
N PRO A 141 3.25 -11.35 -9.79
CA PRO A 141 4.38 -11.49 -8.88
C PRO A 141 4.36 -12.80 -8.10
N HIS A 142 5.51 -13.15 -7.52
CA HIS A 142 5.54 -14.14 -6.45
C HIS A 142 4.70 -13.67 -5.23
N LEU A 143 4.11 -14.62 -4.49
CA LEU A 143 3.23 -14.32 -3.35
C LEU A 143 3.90 -13.37 -2.33
N ILE A 144 5.17 -13.62 -2.00
CA ILE A 144 5.94 -12.78 -1.05
C ILE A 144 6.02 -11.32 -1.52
N THR A 145 6.23 -11.07 -2.83
CA THR A 145 6.25 -9.68 -3.34
C THR A 145 4.88 -9.03 -3.25
N LEU A 146 3.80 -9.77 -3.52
CA LEU A 146 2.44 -9.27 -3.36
C LEU A 146 2.15 -8.90 -1.90
N TRP A 147 2.51 -9.75 -0.95
CA TRP A 147 2.37 -9.45 0.48
C TRP A 147 3.18 -8.25 0.92
N LEU A 148 4.44 -8.18 0.49
CA LEU A 148 5.31 -7.04 0.76
C LEU A 148 4.69 -5.74 0.21
N TRP A 149 4.17 -5.79 -1.02
CA TRP A 149 3.46 -4.67 -1.64
C TRP A 149 2.25 -4.23 -0.82
N MET A 150 1.39 -5.17 -0.40
CA MET A 150 0.20 -4.84 0.39
C MET A 150 0.58 -4.19 1.73
N VAL A 151 1.60 -4.70 2.42
CA VAL A 151 2.10 -4.10 3.67
C VAL A 151 2.62 -2.70 3.42
N LEU A 152 3.49 -2.52 2.42
CA LEU A 152 4.04 -1.21 2.09
C LEU A 152 2.95 -0.20 1.74
N ARG A 153 1.93 -0.59 0.97
CA ARG A 153 0.80 0.29 0.63
C ARG A 153 0.01 0.72 1.85
N VAL A 154 -0.35 -0.20 2.73
CA VAL A 154 -1.11 0.14 3.95
C VAL A 154 -0.31 1.09 4.84
N LEU A 155 1.01 0.84 4.99
CA LEU A 155 1.87 1.72 5.78
C LEU A 155 1.94 3.14 5.20
N GLU A 156 2.09 3.25 3.88
CA GLU A 156 2.08 4.54 3.18
C GLU A 156 0.73 5.25 3.36
N THR A 157 -0.40 4.55 3.14
CA THR A 157 -1.74 5.15 3.33
C THR A 157 -1.90 5.70 4.75
N VAL A 158 -1.50 4.93 5.76
CA VAL A 158 -1.58 5.36 7.16
C VAL A 158 -0.65 6.54 7.44
N GLU A 159 0.57 6.55 6.90
CA GLU A 159 1.51 7.67 7.03
C GLU A 159 0.94 8.94 6.40
N ALA A 160 0.42 8.86 5.17
CA ALA A 160 -0.16 10.01 4.47
C ALA A 160 -1.36 10.62 5.22
N HIS A 161 -2.10 9.82 6.00
CA HIS A 161 -3.28 10.26 6.73
C HIS A 161 -3.05 10.45 8.24
N CYS A 162 -1.83 10.30 8.74
CA CYS A 162 -1.63 10.30 10.18
C CYS A 162 -1.78 11.68 10.82
N GLY A 163 -1.71 12.76 10.03
CA GLY A 163 -1.74 14.14 10.52
C GLY A 163 -0.45 14.59 11.21
N TYR A 164 0.61 13.76 11.17
CA TYR A 164 1.89 14.05 11.82
C TYR A 164 3.07 13.93 10.84
N HIS A 165 3.89 14.98 10.79
CA HIS A 165 5.14 14.95 10.07
C HIS A 165 6.29 14.45 10.98
N PHE A 166 6.60 13.16 10.89
CA PHE A 166 7.65 12.56 11.71
C PHE A 166 9.06 12.89 11.19
N PRO A 167 10.08 13.01 12.07
CA PRO A 167 11.47 13.23 11.65
C PRO A 167 12.06 12.13 10.75
N TRP A 168 11.47 10.93 10.78
CA TRP A 168 11.87 9.77 9.97
C TRP A 168 10.90 9.51 8.81
N SER A 169 9.91 10.39 8.58
CA SER A 169 9.05 10.28 7.41
C SER A 169 9.88 10.33 6.13
N LEU A 170 9.50 9.53 5.13
CA LEU A 170 10.20 9.48 3.85
C LEU A 170 10.18 10.82 3.11
N SER A 171 9.20 11.69 3.40
CA SER A 171 9.14 13.07 2.87
C SER A 171 10.35 13.93 3.25
N ASN A 172 11.07 13.59 4.33
CA ASN A 172 12.29 14.30 4.73
C ASN A 172 13.50 13.95 3.86
N PHE A 173 13.51 12.76 3.24
CA PHE A 173 14.66 12.21 2.55
C PHE A 173 14.44 12.10 1.04
N LEU A 174 13.19 11.94 0.61
CA LEU A 174 12.80 11.76 -0.78
C LEU A 174 12.00 12.98 -1.26
N PRO A 175 12.56 13.83 -2.13
CA PRO A 175 11.95 15.12 -2.49
C PRO A 175 10.64 15.01 -3.26
N LEU A 176 10.35 13.84 -3.82
CA LEU A 176 9.11 13.56 -4.56
C LEU A 176 8.05 12.88 -3.71
N TYR A 177 8.33 12.55 -2.44
CA TYR A 177 7.36 11.89 -1.56
C TYR A 177 6.48 12.94 -0.87
N GLY A 178 5.16 12.80 -0.99
CA GLY A 178 4.19 13.77 -0.45
C GLY A 178 4.17 13.76 1.07
N GLY A 179 4.03 12.57 1.67
CA GLY A 179 3.89 12.38 3.11
C GLY A 179 2.63 13.03 3.70
N ALA A 180 2.54 13.03 5.04
CA ALA A 180 1.36 13.46 5.77
C ALA A 180 0.95 14.91 5.43
N ASP A 181 1.89 15.86 5.47
CA ASP A 181 1.60 17.28 5.26
C ASP A 181 0.98 17.59 3.90
N PHE A 182 1.36 16.85 2.86
CA PHE A 182 0.84 17.03 1.51
C PHE A 182 -0.63 16.64 1.41
N HIS A 183 -0.99 15.52 2.03
CA HIS A 183 -2.35 15.01 2.02
C HIS A 183 -3.24 15.72 3.07
N ASP A 184 -2.69 16.13 4.20
CA ASP A 184 -3.36 17.00 5.16
C ASP A 184 -3.80 18.32 4.52
N TYR A 185 -2.95 18.91 3.68
CA TYR A 185 -3.30 20.12 2.95
C TYR A 185 -4.47 19.87 1.99
N HIS A 186 -4.48 18.72 1.33
CA HIS A 186 -5.56 18.29 0.47
C HIS A 186 -6.90 18.22 1.22
N HIS A 187 -6.94 17.54 2.37
CA HIS A 187 -8.15 17.39 3.19
C HIS A 187 -8.74 18.71 3.69
N ARG A 188 -7.92 19.74 3.89
CA ARG A 188 -8.36 21.07 4.35
C ARG A 188 -8.98 21.91 3.24
N LEU A 189 -8.79 21.54 1.98
CA LEU A 189 -9.31 22.30 0.84
C LEU A 189 -10.71 21.83 0.46
N LEU A 190 -11.57 22.78 0.13
CA LEU A 190 -12.85 22.48 -0.51
C LEU A 190 -12.61 21.95 -1.93
N TYR A 191 -13.51 21.09 -2.42
CA TYR A 191 -13.47 20.53 -3.78
C TYR A 191 -13.36 21.57 -4.91
N THR A 192 -13.73 22.84 -4.67
CA THR A 192 -13.61 23.92 -5.66
C THR A 192 -12.19 24.48 -5.80
N LYS A 193 -11.31 24.17 -4.83
CA LYS A 193 -9.90 24.58 -4.78
C LYS A 193 -8.99 23.37 -4.59
N SER A 194 -9.47 22.16 -4.88
CA SER A 194 -8.74 20.93 -4.64
C SER A 194 -7.54 20.78 -5.58
N GLY A 195 -6.55 20.06 -5.08
CA GLY A 195 -5.24 19.81 -5.66
C GLY A 195 -4.59 18.67 -4.90
N ASN A 196 -3.29 18.42 -5.05
CA ASN A 196 -2.59 17.39 -4.25
C ASN A 196 -3.25 16.00 -4.35
N TYR A 197 -3.44 15.50 -5.58
CA TYR A 197 -4.17 14.26 -5.83
C TYR A 197 -3.33 12.99 -5.80
N SER A 198 -2.00 13.10 -5.82
CA SER A 198 -1.09 11.96 -5.75
C SER A 198 -1.29 11.14 -4.46
N SER A 199 -1.06 9.82 -4.58
CA SER A 199 -1.09 8.87 -3.47
C SER A 199 0.20 8.98 -2.66
N THR A 200 1.33 8.66 -3.28
CA THR A 200 2.67 8.58 -2.68
C THR A 200 3.61 9.65 -3.23
N PHE A 201 3.85 9.65 -4.55
CA PHE A 201 4.79 10.57 -5.20
C PHE A 201 4.08 11.74 -5.88
N VAL A 202 4.54 12.97 -5.63
CA VAL A 202 3.91 14.23 -6.07
C VAL A 202 4.20 14.61 -7.52
N TYR A 203 4.90 13.76 -8.29
CA TYR A 203 5.35 14.06 -9.64
C TYR A 203 4.19 14.40 -10.60
N MET A 204 3.06 13.70 -10.48
CA MET A 204 1.87 14.00 -11.27
C MET A 204 1.30 15.37 -10.94
N ASP A 205 1.16 15.69 -9.64
CA ASP A 205 0.73 17.01 -9.23
C ASP A 205 1.67 18.12 -9.71
N TRP A 206 2.97 17.87 -9.72
CA TRP A 206 3.97 18.82 -10.23
C TRP A 206 3.83 19.04 -11.74
N ILE A 207 3.69 17.96 -12.52
CA ILE A 207 3.53 18.01 -13.99
C ILE A 207 2.25 18.76 -14.38
N PHE A 208 1.14 18.47 -13.71
CA PHE A 208 -0.17 19.06 -14.01
C PHE A 208 -0.47 20.34 -13.22
N GLY A 209 0.45 20.73 -12.33
CA GLY A 209 0.36 21.96 -11.54
C GLY A 209 -0.80 21.97 -10.54
N THR A 210 -1.18 20.81 -10.01
CA THR A 210 -2.25 20.64 -9.01
C THR A 210 -1.74 20.78 -7.56
N ASP A 211 -0.44 20.99 -7.33
CA ASP A 211 0.17 21.26 -6.00
C ASP A 211 0.51 22.74 -5.75
N LYS A 212 0.17 23.66 -6.66
CA LYS A 212 0.61 25.08 -6.58
C LYS A 212 0.22 25.75 -5.27
N GLY A 213 -0.97 25.46 -4.76
CA GLY A 213 -1.46 25.98 -3.47
C GLY A 213 -0.60 25.50 -2.30
N TYR A 214 -0.29 24.20 -2.28
CA TYR A 214 0.57 23.59 -1.27
C TYR A 214 1.98 24.16 -1.30
N ARG A 215 2.59 24.25 -2.48
CA ARG A 215 3.93 24.83 -2.66
C ARG A 215 4.01 26.27 -2.19
N ARG A 216 2.97 27.07 -2.45
CA ARG A 216 2.87 28.44 -1.95
C ARG A 216 2.77 28.47 -0.42
N LEU A 217 1.97 27.59 0.18
CA LEU A 217 1.87 27.49 1.65
C LEU A 217 3.21 27.12 2.27
N LYS A 218 3.91 26.12 1.71
CA LYS A 218 5.22 25.66 2.18
C LYS A 218 6.26 26.79 2.11
N TYR A 219 6.33 27.50 0.99
CA TYR A 219 7.19 28.67 0.84
C TYR A 219 6.91 29.74 1.90
N LEU A 220 5.64 30.06 2.16
CA LEU A 220 5.28 31.07 3.17
C LEU A 220 5.68 30.63 4.58
N LYS A 221 5.50 29.35 4.94
CA LYS A 221 5.91 28.81 6.24
C LYS A 221 7.42 28.86 6.43
N GLU A 222 8.18 28.40 5.43
CA GLU A 222 9.66 28.45 5.49
C GLU A 222 10.15 29.89 5.65
N ASN A 223 9.55 30.86 4.96
CA ASN A 223 9.93 32.27 5.06
C ASN A 223 9.41 32.97 6.34
N SER A 224 8.35 32.49 6.97
CA SER A 224 7.91 32.97 8.29
C SER A 224 8.75 32.37 9.41
N ASP A 225 9.08 31.09 9.30
CA ASP A 225 9.87 30.36 10.29
C ASP A 225 11.31 30.86 10.25
N LEU A 226 11.88 31.18 9.09
CA LEU A 226 13.19 31.86 9.00
C LEU A 226 13.23 33.19 9.78
N LYS A 227 12.11 33.93 9.78
CA LYS A 227 11.98 35.16 10.59
C LYS A 227 11.79 34.87 12.08
N GLN A 228 11.30 33.69 12.44
CA GLN A 228 11.05 33.29 13.83
C GLN A 228 12.23 32.53 14.45
N THR A 229 13.02 31.77 13.67
CA THR A 229 14.21 31.01 14.11
C THR A 229 15.42 31.89 14.41
N GLU A 230 15.38 33.19 14.07
CA GLU A 230 16.26 34.17 14.72
C GLU A 230 16.02 34.29 16.24
N GLY A 231 14.95 33.66 16.77
CA GLY A 231 14.70 33.48 18.20
C GLY A 231 14.09 32.11 18.56
N LEU A 232 14.92 31.19 19.08
CA LEU A 232 14.61 30.01 19.93
C LEU A 232 14.29 28.62 19.30
N ILE A 233 15.22 27.70 19.60
CA ILE A 233 15.26 26.25 19.98
C ILE A 233 13.98 25.34 19.82
N PRO A 234 14.10 24.07 19.33
CA PRO A 234 12.97 23.23 18.93
C PRO A 234 12.35 22.33 20.02
N GLN A 235 11.12 21.87 19.74
CA GLN A 235 10.18 21.10 20.59
C GLN A 235 10.35 19.56 20.51
N PRO A 236 9.80 18.78 21.47
CA PRO A 236 10.30 17.46 21.82
C PRO A 236 9.68 16.29 21.04
N ARG A 237 10.44 15.20 21.06
CA ARG A 237 10.17 13.87 20.50
C ARG A 237 9.20 13.08 21.38
N PHE A 238 8.01 12.75 20.91
CA PHE A 238 7.26 11.59 21.43
C PHE A 238 6.21 11.13 20.41
N LEU A 239 6.44 9.95 19.80
CA LEU A 239 5.50 8.82 19.69
C LEU A 239 6.09 7.75 18.75
N LEU A 240 6.68 6.71 19.34
CA LEU A 240 7.37 5.60 18.67
C LEU A 240 6.50 4.33 18.55
N LEU A 241 5.25 4.37 19.04
CA LEU A 241 4.47 3.15 19.30
C LEU A 241 3.75 2.58 18.06
N PHE A 242 3.42 3.39 17.06
CA PHE A 242 2.76 2.90 15.84
C PHE A 242 3.74 2.28 14.83
N TYR A 243 4.97 2.81 14.75
CA TYR A 243 6.01 2.28 13.86
C TYR A 243 6.58 0.92 14.30
N PHE A 244 6.48 0.57 15.59
CA PHE A 244 6.99 -0.71 16.09
C PHE A 244 6.21 -1.92 15.54
N HIS A 245 4.90 -1.77 15.27
CA HIS A 245 4.10 -2.84 14.68
C HIS A 245 4.38 -3.00 13.17
N ALA A 246 4.52 -1.89 12.46
CA ALA A 246 4.92 -1.83 11.05
C ALA A 246 6.32 -2.42 10.80
N ALA A 247 7.29 -2.06 11.66
CA ALA A 247 8.66 -2.53 11.59
C ALA A 247 8.76 -4.04 11.84
N CYS A 248 7.94 -4.61 12.74
CA CYS A 248 7.88 -6.06 12.93
C CYS A 248 7.40 -6.79 11.67
N CYS A 249 6.42 -6.26 10.94
CA CYS A 249 5.97 -6.85 9.67
C CYS A 249 7.03 -6.75 8.56
N LEU A 250 7.76 -5.63 8.48
CA LEU A 250 8.88 -5.44 7.55
C LEU A 250 10.07 -6.34 7.87
N LEU A 251 10.39 -6.55 9.16
CA LEU A 251 11.45 -7.46 9.59
C LEU A 251 11.11 -8.93 9.29
N LEU A 252 9.84 -9.33 9.39
CA LEU A 252 9.38 -10.65 8.99
C LEU A 252 9.45 -10.86 7.47
N ALA A 253 9.12 -9.84 6.67
CA ALA A 253 9.28 -9.90 5.22
C ALA A 253 10.76 -9.93 4.79
N ALA A 254 11.63 -9.17 5.46
CA ALA A 254 13.08 -9.18 5.21
C ALA A 254 13.73 -10.52 5.62
N ALA A 255 13.27 -11.13 6.71
CA ALA A 255 13.72 -12.46 7.15
C ALA A 255 13.33 -13.57 6.16
N ALA A 256 12.15 -13.47 5.54
CA ALA A 256 11.73 -14.41 4.49
C ALA A 256 12.59 -14.32 3.22
N VAL A 257 13.14 -13.14 2.91
CA VAL A 257 14.05 -12.91 1.75
C VAL A 257 15.50 -13.30 2.06
N SER A 258 15.90 -13.34 3.33
CA SER A 258 17.26 -13.75 3.75
C SER A 258 17.43 -15.27 3.83
N ALA A 259 16.35 -16.05 3.75
CA ALA A 259 16.35 -17.51 3.90
C ALA A 259 16.35 -18.27 2.56
N SER A 260 16.50 -17.57 1.44
CA SER A 260 16.56 -18.13 0.07
C SER A 260 17.93 -17.94 -0.58
#